data_AF-A0A7S4NMW9-F1
#
_entry.id   AF-A0A7S4NMW9-F1
#
_cell.length_a   1.000
_cell.length_b   1.000
_cell.length_c   1.000
_cell.angle_alpha   90.00
_cell.angle_beta   90.00
_cell.angle_gamma   90.00
#
_symmetry.space_group_name_H-M   'P 1'
#
loop_
_entity.id
_entity.type
_entity.pdbx_description
1 polymer ?
#
loop_
_entity_poly.entity_id
_entity_poly.type
_entity_poly.pdbx_seq_one_letter_code
_entity_poly.pdbx_strand_id
1 'polypeptide(L)'
;GDVESRKRWLKQQVLAGGGVDTMKEVGEMAVSDKDWSVREAAVKALVKLSPKGEDTPHHVIAILSECLKDENERVRMAAEVALGLEGARDLEAHLFSWGRVEGGKTGAGETKGEEKKA
;
A
#
# COMPACT_ATOMS: atom_id res chain seq x y z
N GLY A 1 -5.48 9.91 -21.16
CA GLY A 1 -5.56 11.06 -20.25
C GLY A 1 -4.23 11.23 -19.57
N ASP A 2 -3.81 12.46 -19.33
CA ASP A 2 -2.59 12.77 -18.59
C ASP A 2 -2.70 12.37 -17.11
N VAL A 3 -1.58 12.44 -16.39
CA VAL A 3 -1.47 12.12 -14.95
C VAL A 3 -2.41 12.98 -14.11
N GLU A 4 -2.52 14.28 -14.41
CA GLU A 4 -3.34 15.20 -13.64
C GLU A 4 -4.83 14.97 -13.87
N SER A 5 -5.24 14.65 -15.09
CA SER A 5 -6.62 14.25 -15.40
C SER A 5 -7.07 13.05 -14.57
N ARG A 6 -6.21 12.03 -14.42
CA ARG A 6 -6.49 10.84 -13.61
C ARG A 6 -6.58 11.17 -12.12
N LYS A 7 -5.63 11.95 -11.60
CA LYS A 7 -5.66 12.44 -10.22
C LYS A 7 -6.88 13.30 -9.91
N ARG A 8 -7.27 14.16 -10.85
CA ARG A 8 -8.47 15.01 -10.72
C ARG A 8 -9.73 14.16 -10.66
N TRP A 9 -9.83 13.13 -11.50
CA TRP A 9 -10.94 12.19 -11.45
C TRP A 9 -11.02 11.47 -10.09
N LEU A 10 -9.90 10.92 -9.59
CA LEU A 10 -9.85 10.27 -8.27
C LEU A 10 -10.32 11.19 -7.15
N LYS A 11 -9.84 12.46 -7.16
CA LYS A 11 -10.27 13.46 -6.18
C LYS A 11 -11.76 13.74 -6.25
N GLN A 12 -12.33 13.79 -7.46
CA GLN A 12 -13.76 14.02 -7.63
C GLN A 12 -14.56 12.86 -7.03
N GLN A 13 -14.21 11.62 -7.35
CA GLN A 13 -14.94 10.45 -6.84
C GLN A 13 -14.99 10.38 -5.32
N VAL A 14 -13.87 10.70 -4.67
CA VAL A 14 -13.79 10.81 -3.20
C VAL A 14 -14.76 11.86 -2.66
N LEU A 15 -14.91 13.00 -3.35
CA LEU A 15 -15.85 14.06 -2.94
C LEU A 15 -17.31 13.67 -3.21
N ALA A 16 -17.57 12.91 -4.27
CA ALA A 16 -18.89 12.44 -4.63
C ALA A 16 -19.37 11.27 -3.73
N GLY A 17 -18.48 10.67 -2.92
CA GLY A 17 -18.80 9.50 -2.11
C GLY A 17 -19.12 8.28 -2.99
N GLY A 18 -18.31 8.07 -4.04
CA GLY A 18 -18.52 7.05 -5.07
C GLY A 18 -18.95 5.68 -4.54
N GLY A 19 -19.75 4.96 -5.33
CA GLY A 19 -20.29 3.66 -4.96
C GLY A 19 -19.29 2.50 -5.05
N VAL A 20 -19.79 1.29 -4.82
CA VAL A 20 -18.99 0.05 -4.88
C VAL A 20 -18.26 -0.16 -6.20
N ASP A 21 -18.87 0.24 -7.32
CA ASP A 21 -18.25 0.15 -8.65
C ASP A 21 -17.05 1.09 -8.77
N THR A 22 -17.16 2.29 -8.19
CA THR A 22 -16.08 3.28 -8.17
C THR A 22 -14.90 2.76 -7.35
N MET A 23 -15.13 2.07 -6.24
CA MET A 23 -14.05 1.48 -5.45
C MET A 23 -13.28 0.42 -6.23
N LYS A 24 -13.96 -0.38 -7.06
CA LYS A 24 -13.31 -1.37 -7.95
C LYS A 24 -12.43 -0.67 -8.99
N GLU A 25 -12.93 0.36 -9.66
CA GLU A 25 -12.14 1.13 -10.64
C GLU A 25 -10.91 1.79 -10.00
N VAL A 26 -11.10 2.44 -8.84
CA VAL A 26 -10.00 3.05 -8.08
C VAL A 26 -8.98 1.98 -7.65
N GLY A 27 -9.46 0.79 -7.28
CA GLY A 27 -8.62 -0.34 -6.93
C GLY A 27 -7.75 -0.84 -8.09
N GLU A 28 -8.32 -0.97 -9.28
CA GLU A 28 -7.58 -1.33 -10.50
C GLU A 28 -6.50 -0.30 -10.82
N MET A 29 -6.80 1.00 -10.65
CA MET A 29 -5.82 2.07 -10.81
C MET A 29 -4.70 1.99 -9.77
N ALA A 30 -4.97 1.54 -8.55
CA ALA A 30 -3.96 1.43 -7.49
C ALA A 30 -2.87 0.41 -7.83
N VAL A 31 -3.22 -0.69 -8.51
CA VAL A 31 -2.28 -1.79 -8.82
C VAL A 31 -1.76 -1.79 -10.26
N SER A 32 -2.51 -1.24 -11.22
CA SER A 32 -2.18 -1.37 -12.65
C SER A 32 -1.81 -0.06 -13.35
N ASP A 33 -1.91 1.09 -12.68
CA ASP A 33 -1.58 2.36 -13.33
C ASP A 33 -0.07 2.49 -13.59
N LYS A 34 0.30 2.92 -14.79
CA LYS A 34 1.70 3.09 -15.22
C LYS A 34 2.45 4.14 -14.39
N ASP A 35 1.75 5.14 -13.86
CA ASP A 35 2.36 6.22 -13.10
C ASP A 35 2.21 5.98 -11.61
N TRP A 36 3.34 5.87 -10.91
CA TRP A 36 3.38 5.61 -9.46
C TRP A 36 2.63 6.68 -8.66
N SER A 37 2.57 7.92 -9.14
CA SER A 37 1.89 9.01 -8.44
C SER A 37 0.37 8.93 -8.59
N VAL A 38 -0.11 8.28 -9.65
CA VAL A 38 -1.52 7.93 -9.81
C VAL A 38 -1.87 6.73 -8.95
N ARG A 39 -1.00 5.70 -8.90
CA ARG A 39 -1.18 4.54 -7.99
C ARG A 39 -1.28 4.99 -6.53
N GLU A 40 -0.36 5.85 -6.08
CA GLU A 40 -0.39 6.43 -4.73
C GLU A 40 -1.69 7.20 -4.46
N ALA A 41 -2.14 8.02 -5.42
CA ALA A 41 -3.39 8.76 -5.29
C ALA A 41 -4.61 7.85 -5.25
N ALA A 42 -4.58 6.74 -5.98
CA ALA A 42 -5.64 5.75 -6.01
C ALA A 42 -5.73 4.99 -4.68
N VAL A 43 -4.60 4.57 -4.09
CA VAL A 43 -4.57 3.99 -2.73
C VAL A 43 -5.20 4.95 -1.71
N LYS A 44 -4.80 6.23 -1.73
CA LYS A 44 -5.37 7.25 -0.82
C LYS A 44 -6.85 7.50 -1.06
N ALA A 45 -7.31 7.41 -2.30
CA ALA A 45 -8.73 7.55 -2.64
C ALA A 45 -9.54 6.34 -2.15
N LEU A 46 -9.00 5.13 -2.31
CA LEU A 46 -9.62 3.88 -1.89
C LEU A 46 -9.93 3.87 -0.38
N VAL A 47 -8.97 4.30 0.45
CA VAL A 47 -9.15 4.43 1.92
C VAL A 47 -10.24 5.45 2.28
N LYS A 48 -10.37 6.53 1.50
CA LYS A 48 -11.39 7.55 1.76
C LYS A 48 -12.78 7.16 1.30
N LEU A 49 -12.87 6.31 0.28
CA LEU A 49 -14.10 5.75 -0.25
C LEU A 49 -14.58 4.55 0.55
N SER A 50 -13.65 3.79 1.16
CA SER A 50 -14.01 2.65 2.00
C SER A 50 -14.84 3.12 3.20
N PRO A 51 -15.96 2.45 3.51
CA PRO A 51 -16.68 2.68 4.75
C PRO A 51 -15.74 2.41 5.93
N LYS A 52 -15.62 3.37 6.84
CA LYS A 52 -14.79 3.21 8.04
C LYS A 52 -15.44 2.19 8.99
N GLY A 53 -14.77 1.08 9.29
CA GLY A 53 -15.22 0.11 10.30
C GLY A 53 -15.19 -1.34 9.82
N GLU A 54 -16.06 -2.18 10.38
CA GLU A 54 -16.12 -3.63 10.12
C GLU A 54 -16.57 -3.99 8.69
N ASP A 55 -17.06 -3.03 7.92
CA ASP A 55 -17.61 -3.24 6.57
C ASP A 55 -16.58 -2.99 5.45
N THR A 56 -15.29 -2.84 5.77
CA THR A 56 -14.26 -2.68 4.73
C THR A 56 -14.24 -3.92 3.83
N PRO A 57 -14.53 -3.78 2.52
CA PRO A 57 -14.64 -4.93 1.65
C PRO A 57 -13.32 -5.70 1.58
N HIS A 58 -13.38 -7.03 1.65
CA HIS A 58 -12.20 -7.91 1.47
C HIS A 58 -11.39 -7.60 0.21
N HIS A 59 -12.06 -7.12 -0.85
CA HIS A 59 -11.40 -6.70 -2.08
C HIS A 59 -10.46 -5.50 -1.87
N VAL A 60 -10.83 -4.53 -1.02
CA VAL A 60 -9.98 -3.37 -0.69
C VAL A 60 -8.70 -3.85 0.01
N ILE A 61 -8.83 -4.78 0.98
CA ILE A 61 -7.69 -5.36 1.68
C ILE A 61 -6.76 -6.07 0.68
N ALA A 62 -7.30 -6.88 -0.23
CA ALA A 62 -6.50 -7.56 -1.25
C ALA A 62 -5.73 -6.59 -2.15
N ILE A 63 -6.37 -5.49 -2.58
CA ILE A 63 -5.71 -4.44 -3.38
C ILE A 63 -4.57 -3.78 -2.59
N LEU A 64 -4.81 -3.42 -1.34
CA LEU A 64 -3.80 -2.81 -0.49
C LEU A 64 -2.60 -3.74 -0.27
N SER A 65 -2.85 -5.05 -0.07
CA SER A 65 -1.79 -6.06 0.04
C SER A 65 -0.96 -6.20 -1.23
N GLU A 66 -1.55 -6.03 -2.41
CA GLU A 66 -0.79 -5.97 -3.66
C GLU A 66 0.02 -4.68 -3.77
N CYS A 67 -0.52 -3.54 -3.32
CA CYS A 67 0.20 -2.26 -3.30
C CYS A 67 1.40 -2.25 -2.34
N LEU A 68 1.43 -3.12 -1.32
CA LEU A 68 2.62 -3.31 -0.46
C LEU A 68 3.81 -3.92 -1.23
N LYS A 69 3.56 -4.61 -2.35
CA LYS A 69 4.60 -5.18 -3.20
C LYS A 69 5.03 -4.23 -4.32
N ASP A 70 4.47 -3.02 -4.36
CA ASP A 70 4.78 -2.04 -5.40
C ASP A 70 6.27 -1.66 -5.39
N GLU A 71 6.83 -1.46 -6.58
CA GLU A 71 8.22 -1.05 -6.75
C GLU A 71 8.50 0.33 -6.13
N ASN A 72 7.50 1.21 -6.13
CA ASN A 72 7.62 2.57 -5.62
C ASN A 72 7.34 2.63 -4.11
N GLU A 73 8.30 3.17 -3.36
CA GLU A 73 8.22 3.30 -1.91
C GLU A 73 7.02 4.14 -1.44
N ARG A 74 6.62 5.18 -2.19
CA ARG A 74 5.47 6.01 -1.79
C ARG A 74 4.16 5.25 -1.88
N VAL A 75 4.03 4.35 -2.86
CA VAL A 75 2.85 3.49 -3.01
C VAL A 75 2.81 2.48 -1.86
N ARG A 76 3.95 1.86 -1.53
CA ARG A 76 4.05 0.94 -0.39
C ARG A 76 3.69 1.60 0.93
N MET A 77 4.25 2.77 1.23
CA MET A 77 3.93 3.53 2.43
C MET A 77 2.45 3.91 2.50
N ALA A 78 1.86 4.32 1.37
CA ALA A 78 0.44 4.63 1.33
C ALA A 78 -0.43 3.41 1.65
N ALA A 79 -0.04 2.23 1.16
CA ALA A 79 -0.74 0.97 1.44
C ALA A 79 -0.54 0.51 2.89
N GLU A 80 0.64 0.68 3.47
CA GLU A 80 0.91 0.39 4.89
C GLU A 80 0.08 1.29 5.82
N VAL A 81 0.05 2.59 5.54
CA VAL A 81 -0.79 3.53 6.30
C VAL A 81 -2.27 3.21 6.13
N ALA A 82 -2.71 2.86 4.91
CA ALA A 82 -4.08 2.44 4.64
C ALA A 82 -4.47 1.22 5.48
N LEU A 83 -3.63 0.18 5.44
CA LEU A 83 -3.87 -1.03 6.22
C LEU A 83 -3.77 -0.78 7.72
N GLY A 84 -2.88 0.10 8.20
CA GLY A 84 -2.82 0.47 9.61
C GLY A 84 -4.04 1.26 10.10
N LEU A 85 -4.63 2.09 9.24
CA LEU A 85 -5.88 2.82 9.54
C LEU A 85 -7.09 1.88 9.62
N GLU A 86 -7.17 0.90 8.70
CA GLU A 86 -8.23 -0.13 8.71
C GLU A 86 -7.97 -1.23 9.77
N GLY A 87 -6.70 -1.49 10.06
CA GLY A 87 -6.18 -2.61 10.82
C GLY A 87 -5.87 -2.31 12.28
N ALA A 88 -6.38 -1.21 12.84
CA ALA A 88 -6.38 -1.01 14.31
C ALA A 88 -7.13 -2.12 15.09
N ARG A 89 -7.68 -3.14 14.41
CA ARG A 89 -8.14 -4.40 15.02
C ARG A 89 -7.54 -5.70 14.47
N ASP A 90 -7.04 -5.76 13.22
CA ASP A 90 -6.68 -7.06 12.58
C ASP A 90 -5.31 -7.11 11.88
N LEU A 91 -4.50 -6.04 11.94
CA LEU A 91 -3.20 -6.05 11.27
C LEU A 91 -2.24 -7.09 11.87
N GLU A 92 -2.32 -7.31 13.18
CA GLU A 92 -1.46 -8.28 13.88
C GLU A 92 -1.78 -9.72 13.44
N ALA A 93 -3.06 -10.05 13.20
CA ALA A 93 -3.47 -11.36 12.71
C ALA A 93 -3.08 -11.60 11.24
N HIS A 94 -3.16 -10.57 10.38
CA HIS A 94 -2.77 -10.68 8.97
C HIS A 94 -1.24 -10.78 8.81
N LEU A 95 -0.47 -9.97 9.57
CA LEU A 95 1.00 -10.02 9.59
C LEU A 95 1.53 -11.33 10.20
N PHE A 96 0.85 -11.88 11.21
CA PHE A 96 1.20 -13.17 11.80
C PHE A 96 0.96 -14.34 10.83
N SER A 97 -0.05 -14.24 9.95
CA SER A 97 -0.29 -15.23 8.90
C SER A 97 0.68 -15.12 7.70
N TRP A 98 1.28 -13.95 7.47
CA TRP A 98 2.23 -13.69 6.39
C TRP A 98 3.69 -13.66 6.86
N GLY A 99 4.04 -14.65 7.69
CA GLY A 99 5.39 -15.02 8.13
C GLY A 99 6.56 -14.09 7.74
N ARG A 100 7.21 -13.55 8.78
CA ARG A 100 8.66 -13.29 8.88
C ARG A 100 9.45 -13.79 7.66
N VAL A 101 9.56 -12.95 6.63
CA VAL A 101 10.56 -13.14 5.59
C VAL A 101 11.88 -12.66 6.17
N GLU A 102 12.53 -13.52 6.98
CA GLU A 102 13.95 -13.37 7.24
C GLU A 102 14.72 -13.61 5.94
N GLY A 103 15.62 -12.70 5.59
CA GLY A 103 16.60 -12.96 4.55
C GLY A 103 17.09 -11.74 3.78
N GLY A 104 17.40 -10.64 4.46
CA GLY A 104 17.86 -9.40 3.82
C GLY A 104 19.07 -8.78 4.51
N LYS A 105 20.18 -9.52 4.55
CA LYS A 105 21.58 -9.06 4.73
C LYS A 105 21.77 -7.60 5.19
N THR A 106 22.05 -7.40 6.47
CA THR A 106 22.78 -6.21 6.93
C THR A 106 24.25 -6.36 6.49
N GLY A 107 24.53 -5.99 5.25
CA GLY A 107 25.89 -5.72 4.80
C GLY A 107 26.32 -4.37 5.34
N ALA A 108 26.96 -4.36 6.50
CA ALA A 108 27.73 -3.21 6.98
C ALA A 108 29.19 -3.64 7.14
N GLY A 109 29.98 -3.27 6.14
CA GLY A 109 31.36 -2.78 6.28
C GLY A 109 32.37 -3.67 6.98
N GLU A 110 33.21 -4.31 6.17
CA GLU A 110 34.58 -4.65 6.53
C GLU A 110 35.30 -3.45 7.16
N THR A 111 36.12 -3.69 8.19
CA THR A 111 37.54 -3.30 8.19
C THR A 111 38.28 -3.95 9.37
N LYS A 112 39.18 -4.86 8.99
CA LYS A 112 40.60 -4.96 9.39
C LYS A 112 40.95 -5.10 10.89
N GLY A 113 41.66 -6.18 11.21
CA GLY A 113 42.37 -6.32 12.48
C GLY A 113 43.07 -7.66 12.63
N GLU A 114 44.17 -7.80 11.91
CA GLU A 114 45.18 -8.84 12.05
C GLU A 114 45.76 -8.90 13.48
N GLU A 115 46.37 -10.06 13.81
CA GLU A 115 47.41 -10.30 14.81
C GLU A 115 47.08 -10.82 16.24
N LYS A 116 47.45 -12.10 16.40
CA LYS A 116 48.48 -12.65 17.32
C LYS A 116 48.07 -13.42 18.59
N LYS A 117 48.58 -14.67 18.60
CA LYS A 117 49.13 -15.49 19.70
C LYS A 117 48.22 -15.84 20.89
N ALA A 118 48.02 -17.15 21.08
CA ALA A 118 48.82 -17.97 22.00
C ALA A 118 48.64 -19.46 21.66
#